data_AF-A0A411JJA3-F1
#
_entry.id   AF-A0A411JJA3-F1
#
_cell.length_a   1.000
_cell.length_b   1.000
_cell.length_c   1.000
_cell.angle_alpha   90.00
_cell.angle_beta   90.00
_cell.angle_gamma   90.00
#
_symmetry.space_group_name_H-M   'P 1'
#
loop_
_entity.id
_entity.type
_entity.pdbx_description
1 polymer ?
#
loop_
_entity_poly.entity_id
_entity_poly.type
_entity_poly.pdbx_seq_one_letter_code
_entity_poly.pdbx_strand_id
1 'polypeptide(L)'
;YVAFLKLFLETAEKHFMVGHRVHYYVFTDQLAAVPRVTLGTGRQLSVLEVRAYKRWQDVSMRRMEMISDFCERCFLSEVDYLVCVDVDMEFRDHVGVEILTPLFGTLHPGFYGSSREAFTYERRPQSQA
;
A
#
# COMPACT_ATOMS: atom_id res chain seq x y z
N TYR A 1 4.33 -8.43 9.86
CA TYR A 1 4.35 -6.95 9.81
C TYR A 1 3.15 -6.30 10.50
N VAL A 2 2.27 -7.07 11.17
CA VAL A 2 1.08 -6.53 11.87
C VAL A 2 1.39 -5.47 12.94
N ALA A 3 2.59 -5.50 13.54
CA ALA A 3 3.02 -4.52 14.53
C ALA A 3 3.02 -3.06 14.01
N PHE A 4 3.15 -2.85 12.69
CA PHE A 4 3.18 -1.51 12.10
C PHE A 4 1.77 -0.93 11.85
N LEU A 5 0.73 -1.77 11.81
CA LEU A 5 -0.62 -1.37 11.38
C LEU A 5 -1.21 -0.25 12.24
N LYS A 6 -0.96 -0.26 13.55
CA LYS A 6 -1.56 0.72 14.46
C LYS A 6 -1.10 2.14 14.12
N LEU A 7 0.21 2.35 14.05
CA LEU A 7 0.79 3.64 13.74
C LEU A 7 0.46 4.07 12.30
N PHE A 8 0.54 3.14 11.35
CA PHE A 8 0.20 3.39 9.95
C PHE A 8 -1.24 3.90 9.81
N LEU A 9 -2.23 3.20 10.37
CA LEU A 9 -3.64 3.58 10.27
C LEU A 9 -3.95 4.87 11.06
N GLU A 10 -3.42 5.02 12.27
CA GLU A 10 -3.64 6.22 13.09
C GLU A 10 -3.08 7.50 12.44
N THR A 11 -1.97 7.38 11.72
CA THR A 11 -1.39 8.52 10.98
C THR A 11 -2.08 8.73 9.64
N ALA A 12 -2.52 7.66 8.96
CA ALA A 12 -3.34 7.78 7.75
C ALA A 12 -4.66 8.52 8.03
N GLU A 13 -5.30 8.30 9.18
CA GLU A 13 -6.51 9.03 9.57
C GLU A 13 -6.29 10.55 9.71
N LYS A 14 -5.07 10.99 10.02
CA LYS A 14 -4.74 12.41 10.18
C LYS A 14 -4.36 13.09 8.87
N HIS A 15 -3.85 12.34 7.90
CA HIS A 15 -3.09 12.90 6.79
C HIS A 15 -3.49 12.40 5.41
N PHE A 16 -4.07 11.20 5.31
CA PHE A 16 -4.36 10.57 4.03
C PHE A 16 -5.79 10.84 3.58
N MET A 17 -5.94 11.58 2.48
CA MET A 17 -7.23 11.83 1.82
C MET A 17 -8.30 12.35 2.78
N VAL A 18 -7.91 13.24 3.70
CA VAL A 18 -8.83 13.83 4.69
C VAL A 18 -9.92 14.61 3.96
N GLY A 19 -11.17 14.39 4.34
CA GLY A 19 -12.34 14.98 3.67
C GLY A 19 -12.88 14.17 2.48
N HIS A 20 -12.21 13.09 2.08
CA HIS A 20 -12.65 12.19 1.00
C HIS A 20 -13.05 10.81 1.55
N ARG A 21 -13.84 10.07 0.76
CA ARG A 21 -14.20 8.67 1.06
C ARG A 21 -12.94 7.80 0.95
N VAL A 22 -12.68 6.98 1.97
CA VAL A 22 -11.52 6.09 2.00
C VAL A 22 -11.94 4.69 2.40
N HIS A 23 -11.43 3.69 1.69
CA HIS A 23 -11.55 2.29 2.04
C HIS A 23 -10.16 1.69 2.22
N TYR A 24 -9.82 1.33 3.47
CA TYR A 24 -8.60 0.62 3.79
C TYR A 24 -8.77 -0.88 3.53
N TYR A 25 -7.87 -1.47 2.75
CA TYR A 25 -7.78 -2.91 2.57
C TYR A 25 -6.52 -3.44 3.24
N VAL A 26 -6.69 -4.13 4.37
CA VAL A 26 -5.57 -4.69 5.14
C VAL A 26 -5.42 -6.17 4.78
N PHE A 27 -4.42 -6.48 3.97
CA PHE A 27 -4.03 -7.86 3.67
C PHE A 27 -3.21 -8.44 4.82
N THR A 28 -3.65 -9.56 5.40
CA THR A 28 -2.97 -10.18 6.54
C THR A 28 -3.23 -11.68 6.62
N ASP A 29 -2.25 -12.42 7.15
CA ASP A 29 -2.37 -13.82 7.57
C ASP A 29 -2.91 -13.95 9.01
N GLN A 30 -3.10 -12.83 9.72
CA GLN A 30 -3.44 -12.76 11.13
C GLN A 30 -4.57 -11.76 11.39
N LEU A 31 -5.83 -12.15 11.14
CA LEU A 31 -6.99 -11.26 11.26
C LEU A 31 -7.13 -10.67 12.67
N ALA A 32 -6.94 -11.50 13.69
CA ALA A 32 -7.08 -11.09 15.09
C ALA A 32 -6.01 -10.07 15.54
N ALA A 33 -4.91 -9.94 14.79
CA ALA A 33 -3.83 -9.01 15.09
C ALA A 33 -4.04 -7.61 14.47
N VAL A 34 -5.09 -7.42 13.67
CA VAL A 34 -5.41 -6.10 13.11
C VAL A 34 -5.93 -5.20 14.24
N PRO A 35 -5.31 -4.03 14.47
CA PRO A 35 -5.69 -3.16 15.57
C PRO A 35 -7.07 -2.53 15.31
N ARG A 36 -7.82 -2.30 16.39
CA ARG A 36 -9.02 -1.47 16.34
C ARG A 36 -8.60 -0.01 16.35
N VAL A 37 -8.75 0.66 15.21
CA VAL A 37 -8.45 2.10 15.05
C VAL A 37 -9.77 2.84 14.83
N THR A 38 -9.92 4.00 15.45
CA THR A 38 -11.08 4.87 15.22
C THR A 38 -10.95 5.49 13.82
N LEU A 39 -11.97 5.28 12.99
CA LEU A 39 -12.04 5.85 11.64
C LEU A 39 -13.00 7.04 11.62
N GLY A 40 -12.63 8.07 10.86
CA GLY A 40 -13.48 9.22 10.57
C GLY A 40 -14.70 8.85 9.72
N THR A 41 -15.68 9.76 9.68
CA THR A 41 -16.90 9.57 8.87
C THR A 41 -16.58 9.37 7.39
N GLY A 42 -17.25 8.43 6.73
CA GLY A 42 -17.03 8.11 5.32
C GLY A 42 -15.77 7.28 5.04
N ARG A 43 -15.15 6.74 6.09
CA ARG A 43 -13.96 5.89 6.02
C ARG A 43 -14.28 4.51 6.59
N GLN A 44 -13.79 3.47 5.93
CA GLN A 44 -14.03 2.08 6.31
C GLN A 44 -12.79 1.23 6.12
N LEU A 45 -12.74 0.08 6.80
CA LEU A 45 -11.62 -0.85 6.74
C LEU A 45 -12.13 -2.28 6.56
N SER A 46 -11.62 -2.95 5.53
CA SER A 46 -11.81 -4.38 5.28
C SER A 46 -10.50 -5.12 5.55
N VAL A 47 -10.60 -6.23 6.27
CA VAL A 47 -9.47 -7.15 6.49
C VAL A 47 -9.58 -8.28 5.49
N LEU A 48 -8.52 -8.49 4.70
CA LEU A 48 -8.46 -9.50 3.65
C LEU A 48 -7.48 -10.59 4.09
N GLU A 49 -8.01 -11.77 4.39
CA GLU A 49 -7.19 -12.91 4.77
C GLU A 49 -6.40 -13.43 3.57
N VAL A 50 -5.09 -13.52 3.71
CA VAL A 50 -4.19 -14.08 2.69
C VAL A 50 -3.16 -15.00 3.33
N ARG A 51 -2.66 -15.96 2.56
CA ARG A 51 -1.58 -16.83 3.04
C ARG A 51 -0.29 -16.06 3.26
N ALA A 52 0.44 -16.41 4.33
CA ALA A 52 1.82 -16.00 4.49
C ALA A 52 2.75 -16.86 3.60
N TYR A 53 3.81 -16.25 3.09
CA TYR A 53 4.89 -16.95 2.41
C TYR A 53 6.13 -17.03 3.32
N LYS A 54 6.89 -18.12 3.20
CA LYS A 54 8.07 -18.37 4.05
C LYS A 54 9.19 -17.33 3.86
N ARG A 55 9.37 -16.82 2.64
CA ARG A 55 10.42 -15.87 2.27
C ARG A 55 9.83 -14.47 2.19
N TRP A 56 10.50 -13.50 2.80
CA TRP A 56 10.04 -12.11 2.78
C TRP A 56 10.01 -11.53 1.35
N GLN A 57 10.89 -11.99 0.46
CA GLN A 57 10.87 -11.62 -0.95
C GLN A 57 9.57 -12.08 -1.61
N ASP A 58 9.14 -13.30 -1.34
CA ASP A 58 7.91 -13.84 -1.90
C ASP A 58 6.69 -13.11 -1.30
N VAL A 59 6.72 -12.76 0.00
CA VAL A 59 5.69 -11.89 0.61
C VAL A 59 5.60 -10.54 -0.12
N SER A 60 6.73 -9.89 -0.40
CA SER A 60 6.76 -8.59 -1.08
C SER A 60 6.30 -8.69 -2.55
N MET A 61 6.82 -9.66 -3.30
CA MET A 61 6.51 -9.85 -4.72
C MET A 61 5.05 -10.27 -4.96
N ARG A 62 4.50 -11.12 -4.09
CA ARG A 62 3.14 -11.67 -4.24
C ARG A 62 2.03 -10.64 -4.00
N ARG A 63 2.38 -9.44 -3.50
CA ARG A 63 1.44 -8.32 -3.43
C ARG A 63 0.87 -7.97 -4.80
N MET A 64 1.67 -8.07 -5.87
CA MET A 64 1.19 -7.77 -7.23
C MET A 64 0.05 -8.69 -7.65
N GLU A 65 0.20 -10.00 -7.42
CA GLU A 65 -0.84 -11.00 -7.69
C GLU A 65 -2.07 -10.73 -6.82
N MET A 66 -1.90 -10.55 -5.50
CA MET A 66 -3.01 -10.29 -4.59
C MET A 66 -3.79 -9.01 -4.95
N ILE A 67 -3.09 -7.91 -5.26
CA ILE A 67 -3.75 -6.66 -5.64
C ILE A 67 -4.54 -6.87 -6.94
N SER A 68 -3.95 -7.52 -7.95
CA SER A 68 -4.63 -7.84 -9.20
C SER A 68 -5.88 -8.70 -8.99
N ASP A 69 -5.79 -9.74 -8.18
CA ASP A 69 -6.92 -10.62 -7.87
C ASP A 69 -8.05 -9.83 -7.21
N PHE A 70 -7.74 -8.94 -6.28
CA PHE A 70 -8.75 -8.14 -5.58
C PHE A 70 -9.27 -6.95 -6.40
N CYS A 71 -8.54 -6.49 -7.43
CA CYS A 71 -9.08 -5.58 -8.43
C CYS A 71 -10.34 -6.17 -9.07
N GLU A 72 -10.26 -7.42 -9.53
CA GLU A 72 -11.38 -8.10 -10.17
C GLU A 72 -12.51 -8.45 -9.18
N ARG A 73 -12.15 -8.78 -7.94
CA ARG A 73 -13.12 -9.25 -6.94
C ARG A 73 -13.93 -8.14 -6.27
N CYS A 74 -13.32 -7.00 -5.97
CA CYS A 74 -14.02 -5.94 -5.23
C CYS A 74 -13.59 -4.51 -5.56
N PHE A 75 -12.33 -4.21 -5.87
CA PHE A 75 -11.91 -2.81 -5.98
C PHE A 75 -12.62 -2.07 -7.12
N LEU A 76 -12.86 -2.74 -8.26
CA LEU A 76 -13.59 -2.15 -9.39
C LEU A 76 -15.01 -1.68 -9.07
N SER A 77 -15.66 -2.25 -8.06
CA SER A 77 -17.00 -1.84 -7.63
C SER A 77 -17.03 -0.96 -6.38
N GLU A 78 -15.88 -0.75 -5.72
CA GLU A 78 -15.81 -0.10 -4.41
C GLU A 78 -15.07 1.25 -4.43
N VAL A 79 -14.07 1.42 -5.30
CA VAL A 79 -13.19 2.62 -5.30
C VAL A 79 -12.85 3.11 -6.70
N ASP A 80 -12.63 4.43 -6.83
CA ASP A 80 -12.22 5.06 -8.09
C ASP A 80 -10.69 4.97 -8.33
N TYR A 81 -9.91 4.99 -7.25
CA TYR A 81 -8.43 4.96 -7.29
C TYR A 81 -7.89 4.02 -6.22
N LEU A 82 -6.76 3.38 -6.54
CA LEU A 82 -5.99 2.58 -5.60
C LEU A 82 -4.64 3.25 -5.30
N VAL A 83 -4.30 3.31 -4.02
CA VAL A 83 -2.98 3.73 -3.53
C VAL A 83 -2.37 2.55 -2.79
N CYS A 84 -1.32 1.97 -3.35
CA CYS A 84 -0.66 0.78 -2.83
C CYS A 84 0.66 1.18 -2.15
N VAL A 85 0.79 0.92 -0.85
CA VAL A 85 1.94 1.37 -0.04
C VAL A 85 2.45 0.29 0.89
N ASP A 86 3.71 0.44 1.32
CA ASP A 86 4.33 -0.41 2.34
C ASP A 86 3.81 -0.02 3.74
N VAL A 87 3.69 -1.00 4.64
CA VAL A 87 3.05 -0.82 5.96
C VAL A 87 4.01 -0.37 7.04
N ASP A 88 5.31 -0.56 6.87
CA ASP A 88 6.39 -0.14 7.77
C ASP A 88 6.71 1.37 7.66
N MET A 89 5.66 2.16 7.48
CA MET A 89 5.66 3.60 7.24
C MET A 89 4.71 4.32 8.20
N GLU A 90 4.87 5.63 8.31
CA GLU A 90 3.91 6.52 8.97
C GLU A 90 3.69 7.77 8.12
N PHE A 91 2.48 8.34 8.20
CA PHE A 91 2.18 9.62 7.58
C PHE A 91 2.54 10.75 8.55
N ARG A 92 3.28 11.76 8.07
CA ARG A 92 3.68 12.91 8.90
C ARG A 92 3.07 14.23 8.45
N ASP A 93 2.58 14.29 7.22
CA ASP A 93 2.00 15.48 6.61
C ASP A 93 0.98 15.06 5.54
N HIS A 94 0.26 16.03 5.00
CA HIS A 94 -0.79 15.87 3.99
C HIS A 94 -0.36 14.97 2.82
N VAL A 95 -1.22 13.99 2.52
CA VAL A 95 -1.19 13.18 1.29
C VAL A 95 -2.63 13.09 0.79
N GLY A 96 -2.96 13.88 -0.22
CA GLY A 96 -4.33 14.07 -0.67
C GLY A 96 -4.53 13.79 -2.15
N VAL A 97 -5.60 14.37 -2.69
CA VAL A 97 -6.05 14.14 -4.06
C VAL A 97 -5.05 14.61 -5.13
N GLU A 98 -4.05 15.41 -4.76
CA GLU A 98 -2.99 15.86 -5.68
C GLU A 98 -2.16 14.71 -6.27
N ILE A 99 -2.15 13.53 -5.65
CA ILE A 99 -1.47 12.35 -6.18
C ILE A 99 -2.33 11.55 -7.18
N LEU A 100 -3.63 11.83 -7.25
CA LEU A 100 -4.57 11.01 -8.01
C LEU A 100 -4.48 11.32 -9.51
N THR A 101 -4.20 10.28 -10.28
CA THR A 101 -4.04 10.28 -11.73
C THR A 101 -4.19 8.84 -12.24
N PRO A 102 -4.43 8.57 -13.53
CA PRO A 102 -4.60 7.19 -14.01
C PRO A 102 -3.47 6.24 -13.64
N LEU A 103 -2.23 6.75 -13.55
CA LEU A 103 -1.08 5.99 -13.08
C LEU A 103 -0.01 6.93 -12.51
N PHE A 104 0.48 6.64 -11.31
CA PHE A 104 1.61 7.36 -10.70
C PHE A 104 2.64 6.37 -10.14
N GLY A 105 3.86 6.88 -9.97
CA GLY A 105 4.93 6.24 -9.21
C GLY A 105 5.66 7.28 -8.36
N THR A 106 6.40 6.82 -7.36
CA THR A 106 7.11 7.69 -6.42
C THR A 106 8.62 7.60 -6.65
N LEU A 107 9.30 8.76 -6.71
CA LEU A 107 10.76 8.79 -6.78
C LEU A 107 11.36 8.20 -5.51
N HIS A 108 12.21 7.17 -5.65
CA HIS A 108 12.87 6.57 -4.49
C HIS A 108 13.82 7.58 -3.82
N PRO A 109 13.74 7.79 -2.49
CA PRO A 109 14.47 8.87 -1.82
C PRO A 109 16.00 8.72 -1.87
N GLY A 110 16.50 7.50 -2.03
CA GLY A 110 17.94 7.24 -2.21
C GLY A 110 18.49 7.54 -3.61
N PHE A 111 17.64 7.81 -4.61
CA PHE A 111 18.07 7.89 -6.02
C PHE A 111 17.57 9.11 -6.80
N TYR A 112 16.70 9.96 -6.25
CA TYR A 112 16.09 11.06 -7.02
C TYR A 112 17.09 12.05 -7.66
N GLY A 113 18.28 12.21 -7.08
CA GLY A 113 19.37 13.04 -7.61
C GLY A 113 20.46 12.28 -8.35
N SER A 114 20.34 10.95 -8.47
CA SER A 114 21.37 10.09 -9.07
C SER A 114 21.23 10.01 -10.58
N SER A 115 22.34 9.76 -11.28
CA SER A 115 22.29 9.43 -12.70
C SER A 115 21.74 8.02 -12.93
N ARG A 116 21.21 7.75 -14.12
CA ARG A 116 20.47 6.51 -14.42
C ARG A 116 21.32 5.24 -14.27
N GLU A 117 22.63 5.36 -14.52
CA GLU A 117 23.59 4.28 -14.40
C GLU A 117 23.82 3.87 -12.95
N ALA A 118 23.59 4.77 -11.99
CA ALA A 118 23.67 4.49 -10.56
C ALA A 118 22.38 3.84 -10.00
N PHE A 119 21.29 3.79 -10.77
CA PHE A 119 20.07 3.11 -10.33
C PHE A 119 20.28 1.60 -10.19
N THR A 120 19.75 1.02 -9.14
CA THR A 120 19.82 -0.41 -8.83
C THR A 120 18.75 -1.21 -9.57
N TYR A 121 18.57 -0.94 -10.86
CA TYR A 121 17.76 -1.80 -11.72
C TYR A 121 18.39 -3.18 -11.81
N GLU A 122 17.57 -4.19 -12.09
CA GLU A 122 18.07 -5.49 -12.54
C GLU A 122 18.85 -5.28 -13.85
N ARG A 123 20.06 -5.84 -13.93
CA ARG A 123 20.96 -5.63 -15.08
C ARG A 123 21.22 -6.92 -15.87
N ARG A 124 20.73 -8.06 -15.38
CA ARG A 124 20.85 -9.35 -16.06
C ARG A 124 19.83 -9.44 -17.19
N PRO A 125 20.27 -9.59 -18.47
CA PRO A 125 19.35 -9.69 -19.60
C PRO A 125 18.40 -10.90 -19.56
N GLN A 126 18.67 -11.88 -18.69
CA GLN A 126 17.83 -13.06 -18.52
C GLN A 126 16.57 -12.77 -17.66
N SER A 127 16.55 -11.64 -16.93
CA SER A 127 15.39 -11.23 -16.14
C SER A 127 14.36 -10.49 -17.00
N GLN A 128 13.08 -10.56 -16.62
CA GLN A 128 12.00 -9.77 -17.23
C GLN A 128 11.78 -8.42 -16.54
N ALA A 129 12.48 -8.18 -15.44
CA ALA A 129 12.45 -6.91 -14.69
C ALA A 129 13.21 -5.80 -15.41
#